data_AF-A0A7X3NW68-F1
#
_entry.id   AF-A0A7X3NW68-F1
#
_cell.length_a   1.000
_cell.length_b   1.000
_cell.length_c   1.000
_cell.angle_alpha   90.00
_cell.angle_beta   90.00
_cell.angle_gamma   90.00
#
_symmetry.space_group_name_H-M   'P 1'
#
loop_
_entity.id
_entity.type
_entity.pdbx_description
1 polymer ?
#
loop_
_entity_poly.entity_id
_entity_poly.type
_entity_poly.pdbx_seq_one_letter_code
_entity_poly.pdbx_strand_id
1 'polypeptide(L)'
;MKRLQKGMLRVALCCVLFAIACGIYTEFDKKRFRKSLQPLSLVEENPVHTHQGGDSQTHTDVPIMDTVISTIESPTGDYDWRSDDMNAPTDLADNTDPWENWWEHIENQELSADVPEDVEDYPPKDWHRTTDPVLFAEYYRAQLTNQFGDLPQVDILADGYMKIKAEIPMTLDEKIEHVEAMYDLFPDEKTRETIAFLKEWKASGNPFKMEFGPPPPSPPADQFLDIKPFVERYGWEDGIAKFRQINPERVVEFERIVNQHQH
;
A
#
# COMPACT_ATOMS: atom_id res chain seq x y z
N MET A 1 -0.85 58.40 11.76
CA MET A 1 -0.68 57.45 12.89
C MET A 1 -1.93 56.61 13.21
N LYS A 2 -3.14 57.16 13.34
CA LYS A 2 -4.35 56.37 13.72
C LYS A 2 -4.75 55.23 12.77
N ARG A 3 -4.36 55.27 11.49
CA ARG A 3 -4.64 54.18 10.51
C ARG A 3 -3.71 52.98 10.67
N LEU A 4 -2.45 53.20 11.03
CA LEU A 4 -1.47 52.13 11.28
C LEU A 4 -1.83 51.31 12.52
N GLN A 5 -2.29 51.96 13.59
CA GLN A 5 -2.72 51.25 14.81
C GLN A 5 -3.92 50.32 14.58
N LYS A 6 -4.86 50.70 13.70
CA LYS A 6 -6.01 49.83 13.37
C LYS A 6 -5.60 48.60 12.55
N GLY A 7 -4.57 48.73 11.71
CA GLY A 7 -4.04 47.61 10.93
C GLY A 7 -3.38 46.56 11.83
N MET A 8 -2.49 47.01 12.72
CA MET A 8 -1.80 46.11 13.66
C MET A 8 -2.74 45.36 14.60
N LEU A 9 -3.81 46.02 15.08
CA LEU A 9 -4.79 45.37 15.94
C LEU A 9 -5.54 44.23 15.24
N ARG A 10 -5.85 44.38 13.95
CA ARG A 10 -6.52 43.32 13.16
C ARG A 10 -5.61 42.11 12.95
N VAL A 11 -4.33 42.34 12.63
CA VAL A 11 -3.35 41.26 12.45
C VAL A 11 -3.16 40.49 13.76
N ALA A 12 -3.00 41.20 14.89
CA ALA A 12 -2.87 40.57 16.19
C ALA A 12 -4.11 39.73 16.55
N LEU A 13 -5.32 40.23 16.27
CA LEU A 13 -6.56 39.49 16.49
C LEU A 13 -6.61 38.20 15.64
N CYS A 14 -6.25 38.28 14.35
CA CYS A 14 -6.22 37.12 13.47
C CYS A 14 -5.21 36.05 13.95
N CYS A 15 -4.02 36.46 14.41
CA CYS A 15 -3.04 35.52 14.95
C CYS A 15 -3.54 34.80 16.20
N VAL A 16 -4.23 35.49 17.11
CA VAL A 16 -4.80 34.89 18.33
C VAL A 16 -5.90 33.89 17.97
N LEU A 17 -6.80 34.25 17.05
CA LEU A 17 -7.86 33.35 16.60
C LEU A 17 -7.31 32.11 15.90
N PHE A 18 -6.27 32.27 15.08
CA PHE A 18 -5.59 31.15 14.43
C PHE A 18 -4.95 30.20 15.45
N ALA A 19 -4.27 30.73 16.47
CA ALA A 19 -3.68 29.91 17.53
C ALA A 19 -4.75 29.12 18.32
N ILE A 20 -5.91 29.73 18.61
CA ILE A 20 -7.03 29.04 19.26
C ILE A 20 -7.59 27.93 18.36
N ALA A 21 -7.75 28.19 17.06
CA ALA A 21 -8.24 27.20 16.11
C ALA A 21 -7.29 25.99 16.01
N CYS A 22 -5.97 26.22 15.93
CA CYS A 22 -4.97 25.15 15.98
C CYS A 22 -5.04 24.34 17.29
N GLY A 23 -5.24 25.01 18.43
CA GLY A 23 -5.42 24.33 19.73
C GLY A 23 -6.64 23.40 19.74
N ILE A 24 -7.79 23.88 19.25
CA ILE A 24 -9.02 23.07 19.16
C ILE A 24 -8.83 21.90 18.19
N TYR A 25 -8.17 22.13 17.05
CA TYR A 25 -7.90 21.08 16.05
C TYR A 25 -7.07 19.94 16.65
N THR A 26 -5.97 20.27 17.34
CA THR A 26 -5.10 19.25 17.97
C THR A 26 -5.81 18.43 19.06
N GLU A 27 -6.72 19.05 19.83
CA GLU A 27 -7.51 18.31 20.83
C GLU A 27 -8.59 17.43 20.19
N PHE A 28 -9.15 17.84 19.05
CA PHE A 28 -10.12 17.03 18.33
C PHE A 28 -9.46 15.79 17.71
N ASP A 29 -8.27 15.97 17.15
CA ASP A 29 -7.49 14.90 16.53
C ASP A 29 -7.04 13.84 17.55
N LYS A 30 -6.55 14.28 18.72
CA LYS A 30 -6.25 13.38 19.86
C LYS A 30 -7.45 12.53 20.29
N LYS A 31 -8.66 13.10 20.29
CA LYS A 31 -9.88 12.35 20.67
C LYS A 31 -10.28 11.33 19.61
N ARG A 32 -10.11 11.66 18.33
CA ARG A 32 -10.36 10.71 17.23
C ARG A 32 -9.36 9.56 17.29
N PHE A 33 -8.08 9.87 17.48
CA PHE A 33 -7.02 8.87 17.62
C PHE A 33 -7.20 7.96 18.85
N ARG A 34 -7.64 8.49 20.00
CA ARG A 34 -7.96 7.63 21.16
C ARG A 34 -9.15 6.71 20.94
N LYS A 35 -10.13 7.11 20.11
CA LYS A 35 -11.27 6.26 19.78
C LYS A 35 -10.87 5.15 18.80
N SER A 36 -9.97 5.42 17.85
CA SER A 36 -9.46 4.38 16.95
C SER A 36 -8.54 3.39 17.67
N LEU A 37 -7.88 3.82 18.75
CA LEU A 37 -7.05 2.95 19.59
C LEU A 37 -7.81 2.21 20.70
N GLN A 38 -9.14 2.26 20.77
CA GLN A 38 -9.84 1.40 21.71
C GLN A 38 -9.63 -0.05 21.25
N PRO A 39 -8.88 -0.88 22.00
CA PRO A 39 -8.71 -2.29 21.64
C PRO A 39 -10.10 -2.89 21.57
N LEU A 40 -10.37 -3.65 20.49
CA LEU A 40 -11.54 -4.53 20.38
C LEU A 40 -11.65 -5.28 21.70
N SER A 41 -12.55 -4.82 22.57
CA SER A 41 -12.81 -5.47 23.84
C SER A 41 -13.28 -6.86 23.48
N LEU A 42 -12.41 -7.82 23.78
CA LEU A 42 -12.59 -9.26 23.68
C LEU A 42 -14.07 -9.60 23.63
N VAL A 43 -14.53 -10.06 22.47
CA VAL A 43 -15.84 -10.69 22.32
C VAL A 43 -15.94 -11.70 23.45
N GLU A 44 -16.90 -11.43 24.34
CA GLU A 44 -17.26 -12.22 25.50
C GLU A 44 -17.35 -13.69 25.09
N GLU A 45 -16.52 -14.53 25.74
CA GLU A 45 -16.44 -15.97 25.48
C GLU A 45 -17.82 -16.59 25.43
N ASN A 46 -18.17 -17.17 24.28
CA ASN A 46 -19.31 -18.06 24.17
C ASN A 46 -19.17 -19.19 25.22
N PRO A 47 -20.24 -19.53 25.96
CA PRO A 47 -20.19 -20.56 26.98
C PRO A 47 -19.82 -21.91 26.37
N VAL A 48 -18.77 -22.52 26.94
CA VAL A 48 -18.30 -23.88 26.67
C VAL A 48 -19.45 -24.87 26.85
N HIS A 49 -19.99 -25.39 25.75
CA HIS A 49 -20.86 -26.56 25.77
C HIS A 49 -20.03 -27.79 26.13
N THR A 50 -20.16 -28.24 27.38
CA THR A 50 -19.60 -29.49 27.87
C THR A 50 -20.45 -30.65 27.32
N HIS A 51 -19.96 -31.37 26.30
CA HIS A 51 -20.57 -32.64 25.89
C HIS A 51 -20.07 -33.76 26.80
N GLN A 52 -20.95 -34.14 27.72
CA GLN A 52 -20.88 -35.32 28.57
C GLN A 52 -21.04 -36.59 27.70
N GLY A 53 -20.17 -37.57 27.93
CA GLY A 53 -20.08 -38.80 27.13
C GLY A 53 -21.32 -39.69 27.17
N GLY A 54 -21.46 -40.50 26.13
CA GLY A 54 -22.48 -41.54 26.02
C GLY A 54 -22.25 -42.43 24.79
N ASP A 55 -21.69 -43.60 25.06
CA ASP A 55 -21.93 -44.92 24.47
C ASP A 55 -21.81 -45.19 22.96
N SER A 56 -20.89 -46.14 22.69
CA SER A 56 -20.93 -47.21 21.69
C SER A 56 -22.14 -47.21 20.75
N GLN A 57 -21.90 -46.90 19.47
CA GLN A 57 -22.73 -47.37 18.37
C GLN A 57 -21.88 -48.11 17.34
N THR A 58 -22.35 -49.33 17.07
CA THR A 58 -21.87 -50.32 16.12
C THR A 58 -21.91 -49.80 14.68
N HIS A 59 -20.85 -50.09 13.95
CA HIS A 59 -20.74 -49.90 12.50
C HIS A 59 -21.92 -50.56 11.79
N THR A 60 -22.66 -49.77 11.01
CA THR A 60 -23.61 -50.27 10.01
C THR A 60 -22.97 -50.02 8.65
N ASP A 61 -22.68 -51.10 7.93
CA ASP A 61 -22.13 -51.08 6.58
C ASP A 61 -23.06 -50.31 5.63
N VAL A 62 -22.54 -49.22 5.06
CA VAL A 62 -23.18 -48.49 3.97
C VAL A 62 -22.63 -49.03 2.65
N PRO A 63 -23.47 -49.40 1.67
CA PRO A 63 -23.00 -49.90 0.39
C PRO A 63 -22.28 -48.78 -0.38
N ILE A 64 -21.05 -49.10 -0.79
CA ILE A 64 -20.20 -48.31 -1.68
C ILE A 64 -20.96 -48.10 -3.00
N MET A 65 -21.38 -46.86 -3.24
CA MET A 65 -21.75 -46.41 -4.59
C MET A 65 -20.46 -46.16 -5.35
N ASP A 66 -20.27 -46.91 -6.44
CA ASP A 66 -19.18 -46.75 -7.40
C ASP A 66 -19.13 -45.29 -7.89
N THR A 67 -18.22 -44.53 -7.30
CA THR A 67 -17.83 -43.23 -7.81
C THR A 67 -17.01 -43.49 -9.06
N VAL A 68 -17.57 -43.10 -10.21
CA VAL A 68 -16.85 -43.02 -11.48
C VAL A 68 -15.69 -42.06 -11.27
N ILE A 69 -14.51 -42.61 -10.98
CA ILE A 69 -13.24 -41.91 -10.99
C ILE A 69 -13.01 -41.54 -12.45
N SER A 70 -13.31 -40.29 -12.80
CA SER A 70 -12.78 -39.67 -14.00
C SER A 70 -11.28 -39.61 -13.81
N THR A 71 -10.57 -40.54 -14.44
CA THR A 71 -9.12 -40.53 -14.59
C THR A 71 -8.71 -39.24 -15.31
N ILE A 72 -8.49 -38.18 -14.54
CA ILE A 72 -7.67 -37.06 -14.98
C ILE A 72 -6.25 -37.55 -14.73
N GLU A 73 -5.55 -37.88 -15.82
CA GLU A 73 -4.13 -38.17 -15.79
C GLU A 73 -3.43 -36.98 -15.13
N SER A 74 -2.97 -37.15 -13.89
CA SER A 74 -2.06 -36.21 -13.24
C SER A 74 -0.80 -36.14 -14.11
N PRO A 75 -0.44 -34.97 -14.66
CA PRO A 75 0.87 -34.80 -15.24
C PRO A 75 1.87 -34.87 -14.09
N THR A 76 2.55 -36.00 -13.96
CA THR A 76 3.72 -36.17 -13.08
C THR A 76 4.91 -35.39 -13.64
N GLY A 77 4.77 -34.07 -13.66
CA GLY A 77 5.86 -33.13 -13.84
C GLY A 77 5.82 -32.19 -12.65
N ASP A 78 6.95 -32.07 -11.94
CA ASP A 78 7.21 -31.08 -10.90
C ASP A 78 7.12 -29.66 -11.48
N TYR A 79 5.89 -29.22 -11.81
CA TYR A 79 5.64 -27.85 -12.23
C TYR A 79 5.61 -26.98 -10.99
N ASP A 80 6.79 -26.58 -10.55
CA ASP A 80 6.98 -25.51 -9.58
C ASP A 80 6.84 -24.18 -10.32
N TRP A 81 5.72 -23.50 -10.10
CA TRP A 81 5.45 -22.16 -10.66
C TRP A 81 6.51 -21.11 -10.24
N ARG A 82 7.37 -21.42 -9.26
CA ARG A 82 8.52 -20.61 -8.86
C ARG A 82 9.76 -20.81 -9.75
N SER A 83 9.76 -21.82 -10.63
CA SER A 83 10.87 -22.14 -11.54
C SER A 83 10.74 -21.50 -12.92
N ASP A 84 9.71 -20.68 -13.15
CA ASP A 84 9.53 -19.96 -14.42
C ASP A 84 10.48 -18.75 -14.51
N ASP A 85 11.79 -19.03 -14.50
CA ASP A 85 12.90 -18.10 -14.77
C ASP A 85 12.92 -17.58 -16.23
N MET A 86 11.99 -18.00 -17.08
CA MET A 86 12.00 -17.71 -18.51
C MET A 86 11.12 -16.52 -18.93
N ASN A 87 10.39 -15.88 -18.01
CA ASN A 87 9.54 -14.72 -18.33
C ASN A 87 9.78 -13.49 -17.44
N ALA A 88 10.85 -13.45 -16.65
CA ALA A 88 11.25 -12.21 -15.98
C ALA A 88 11.59 -11.15 -17.04
N PRO A 89 10.87 -10.03 -17.13
CA PRO A 89 11.22 -8.96 -18.06
C PRO A 89 12.59 -8.42 -17.66
N THR A 90 13.62 -8.70 -18.45
CA THR A 90 15.02 -8.32 -18.17
C THR A 90 15.29 -6.82 -18.24
N ASP A 91 14.26 -6.00 -18.46
CA ASP A 91 14.40 -4.56 -18.72
C ASP A 91 13.98 -3.67 -17.54
N LEU A 92 13.61 -4.24 -16.39
CA LEU A 92 13.30 -3.48 -15.16
C LEU A 92 14.57 -3.28 -14.31
N ALA A 93 15.51 -2.48 -14.84
CA ALA A 93 16.59 -1.89 -14.04
C ALA A 93 16.12 -0.67 -13.23
N ASP A 94 14.81 -0.41 -13.21
CA ASP A 94 14.25 0.72 -12.51
C ASP A 94 13.91 0.29 -11.08
N ASN A 95 14.34 1.09 -10.11
CA ASN A 95 14.15 0.88 -8.67
C ASN A 95 12.68 1.13 -8.26
N THR A 96 11.75 0.99 -9.22
CA THR A 96 10.33 1.15 -9.08
C THR A 96 9.84 0.08 -8.14
N ASP A 97 9.21 0.52 -7.05
CA ASP A 97 8.53 -0.38 -6.16
C ASP A 97 7.63 -1.30 -7.01
N PRO A 98 7.76 -2.64 -6.95
CA PRO A 98 6.86 -3.54 -7.67
C PRO A 98 5.37 -3.25 -7.35
N TRP A 99 5.11 -2.52 -6.27
CA TRP A 99 3.81 -2.02 -5.85
C TRP A 99 3.29 -0.77 -6.57
N GLU A 100 4.11 0.07 -7.21
CA GLU A 100 3.60 1.25 -7.92
C GLU A 100 2.89 0.86 -9.23
N ASN A 101 3.36 -0.19 -9.92
CA ASN A 101 2.83 -0.58 -11.23
C ASN A 101 1.79 -1.71 -11.22
N TRP A 102 1.61 -2.44 -10.10
CA TRP A 102 0.65 -3.55 -10.08
C TRP A 102 -0.82 -3.10 -10.21
N TRP A 103 -1.14 -1.92 -9.69
CA TRP A 103 -2.47 -1.31 -9.79
C TRP A 103 -2.88 -1.06 -11.24
N GLU A 104 -1.94 -0.63 -12.08
CA GLU A 104 -2.18 -0.38 -13.50
C GLU A 104 -2.54 -1.66 -14.27
N HIS A 105 -2.05 -2.82 -13.81
CA HIS A 105 -2.40 -4.11 -14.43
C HIS A 105 -3.83 -4.54 -14.07
N ILE A 106 -4.30 -4.23 -12.85
CA ILE A 106 -5.68 -4.48 -12.44
C ILE A 106 -6.65 -3.58 -13.23
N GLU A 107 -6.29 -2.33 -13.52
CA GLU A 107 -7.15 -1.42 -14.29
C GLU A 107 -7.44 -1.90 -15.72
N ASN A 108 -6.53 -2.69 -16.29
CA ASN A 108 -6.57 -3.16 -17.68
C ASN A 108 -7.13 -4.58 -17.85
N GLN A 109 -7.46 -5.28 -16.76
CA GLN A 109 -8.10 -6.58 -16.84
C GLN A 109 -9.61 -6.36 -17.08
N GLU A 110 -10.00 -6.28 -18.36
CA GLU A 110 -11.41 -6.17 -18.78
C GLU A 110 -12.23 -7.32 -18.17
N LEU A 111 -13.01 -6.98 -17.14
CA LEU A 111 -13.93 -7.87 -16.45
C LEU A 111 -15.02 -8.31 -17.44
N SER A 112 -15.16 -9.62 -17.64
CA SER A 112 -16.15 -10.24 -18.53
C SER A 112 -17.59 -9.79 -18.21
N ALA A 113 -18.36 -9.45 -19.25
CA ALA A 113 -19.64 -8.72 -19.24
C ALA A 113 -20.86 -9.38 -18.53
N ASP A 114 -20.68 -10.40 -17.69
CA ASP A 114 -21.77 -11.16 -17.07
C ASP A 114 -21.84 -11.04 -15.53
N VAL A 115 -21.13 -10.09 -14.91
CA VAL A 115 -21.23 -9.82 -13.46
C VAL A 115 -22.48 -8.96 -13.19
N PRO A 116 -23.39 -9.38 -12.29
CA PRO A 116 -24.57 -8.59 -11.95
C PRO A 116 -24.20 -7.18 -11.47
N GLU A 117 -24.85 -6.15 -12.03
CA GLU A 117 -24.58 -4.72 -11.81
C GLU A 117 -24.63 -4.25 -10.33
N ASP A 118 -25.08 -5.10 -9.41
CA ASP A 118 -25.32 -4.74 -8.00
C ASP A 118 -24.25 -5.27 -7.01
N VAL A 119 -23.17 -5.91 -7.49
CA VAL A 119 -22.05 -6.28 -6.61
C VAL A 119 -21.12 -5.08 -6.50
N GLU A 120 -21.19 -4.36 -5.38
CA GLU A 120 -20.19 -3.33 -5.06
C GLU A 120 -18.80 -3.98 -5.02
N ASP A 121 -17.93 -3.64 -5.97
CA ASP A 121 -16.54 -4.09 -6.00
C ASP A 121 -15.83 -3.62 -4.71
N TYR A 122 -15.55 -4.57 -3.82
CA TYR A 122 -14.82 -4.32 -2.58
C TYR A 122 -13.44 -5.01 -2.61
N PRO A 123 -12.32 -4.26 -2.50
CA PRO A 123 -12.26 -2.80 -2.33
C PRO A 123 -12.57 -1.99 -3.61
N PRO A 124 -12.97 -0.71 -3.51
CA PRO A 124 -13.25 0.15 -4.67
C PRO A 124 -12.04 0.30 -5.61
N LYS A 125 -12.23 0.38 -6.93
CA LYS A 125 -11.13 0.45 -7.92
C LYS A 125 -10.04 1.50 -7.60
N ASP A 126 -10.44 2.70 -7.20
CA ASP A 126 -9.54 3.81 -6.86
C ASP A 126 -9.09 3.85 -5.38
N TRP A 127 -9.22 2.73 -4.65
CA TRP A 127 -8.99 2.71 -3.20
C TRP A 127 -7.57 3.16 -2.81
N HIS A 128 -6.56 2.92 -3.65
CA HIS A 128 -5.16 3.30 -3.43
C HIS A 128 -4.96 4.82 -3.28
N ARG A 129 -5.90 5.63 -3.79
CA ARG A 129 -5.90 7.10 -3.68
C ARG A 129 -6.48 7.61 -2.36
N THR A 130 -6.96 6.73 -1.51
CA THR A 130 -7.55 7.09 -0.22
C THR A 130 -6.52 7.80 0.67
N THR A 131 -6.90 8.98 1.17
CA THR A 131 -6.07 9.79 2.06
C THR A 131 -6.17 9.34 3.52
N ASP A 132 -7.32 8.77 3.93
CA ASP A 132 -7.49 8.24 5.29
C ASP A 132 -6.64 6.98 5.46
N PRO A 133 -5.62 6.97 6.34
CA PRO A 133 -4.70 5.84 6.48
C PRO A 133 -5.38 4.58 7.00
N VAL A 134 -6.44 4.71 7.81
CA VAL A 134 -7.17 3.56 8.36
C VAL A 134 -7.99 2.91 7.25
N LEU A 135 -8.71 3.73 6.47
CA LEU A 135 -9.51 3.24 5.35
C LEU A 135 -8.64 2.66 4.23
N PHE A 136 -7.48 3.27 3.97
CA PHE A 136 -6.48 2.73 3.04
C PHE A 136 -6.03 1.32 3.47
N ALA A 137 -5.71 1.16 4.75
CA ALA A 137 -5.27 -0.13 5.29
C ALA A 137 -6.37 -1.20 5.25
N GLU A 138 -7.62 -0.81 5.48
CA GLU A 138 -8.77 -1.71 5.36
C GLU A 138 -8.93 -2.24 3.94
N TYR A 139 -8.87 -1.36 2.94
CA TYR A 139 -8.93 -1.76 1.53
C TYR A 139 -7.73 -2.60 1.10
N TYR A 140 -6.52 -2.21 1.52
CA TYR A 140 -5.31 -2.96 1.23
C TYR A 140 -5.35 -4.37 1.83
N ARG A 141 -5.82 -4.49 3.08
CA ARG A 141 -6.06 -5.78 3.75
C ARG A 141 -7.04 -6.63 2.95
N ALA A 142 -8.20 -6.07 2.61
CA ALA A 142 -9.23 -6.80 1.86
C ALA A 142 -8.70 -7.36 0.55
N GLN A 143 -7.89 -6.58 -0.16
CA GLN A 143 -7.27 -7.06 -1.38
C GLN A 143 -6.25 -8.16 -1.15
N LEU A 144 -5.34 -7.99 -0.19
CA LEU A 144 -4.37 -9.03 0.13
C LEU A 144 -5.07 -10.31 0.59
N THR A 145 -6.17 -10.19 1.36
CA THR A 145 -7.01 -11.33 1.75
C THR A 145 -7.64 -12.02 0.53
N ASN A 146 -8.10 -11.25 -0.46
CA ASN A 146 -8.63 -11.83 -1.70
C ASN A 146 -7.57 -12.61 -2.50
N GLN A 147 -6.30 -12.22 -2.39
CA GLN A 147 -5.19 -12.82 -3.17
C GLN A 147 -4.50 -13.97 -2.44
N PHE A 148 -4.25 -13.83 -1.14
CA PHE A 148 -3.47 -14.77 -0.33
C PHE A 148 -4.30 -15.53 0.70
N GLY A 149 -5.56 -15.12 0.90
CA GLY A 149 -6.40 -15.62 1.99
C GLY A 149 -6.19 -14.85 3.30
N ASP A 150 -6.93 -15.27 4.33
CA ASP A 150 -6.87 -14.68 5.68
C ASP A 150 -5.67 -15.22 6.45
N LEU A 151 -4.49 -14.67 6.14
CA LEU A 151 -3.20 -15.02 6.76
C LEU A 151 -2.75 -13.90 7.72
N PRO A 152 -2.05 -14.22 8.83
CA PRO A 152 -1.57 -13.20 9.76
C PRO A 152 -0.60 -12.19 9.12
N GLN A 153 0.14 -12.60 8.09
CA GLN A 153 1.03 -11.72 7.32
C GLN A 153 0.27 -10.58 6.63
N VAL A 154 -0.97 -10.82 6.19
CA VAL A 154 -1.82 -9.80 5.56
C VAL A 154 -2.14 -8.69 6.56
N ASP A 155 -2.46 -9.06 7.80
CA ASP A 155 -2.75 -8.10 8.87
C ASP A 155 -1.51 -7.26 9.23
N ILE A 156 -0.34 -7.89 9.30
CA ILE A 156 0.94 -7.22 9.59
C ILE A 156 1.28 -6.21 8.48
N LEU A 157 1.09 -6.57 7.21
CA LEU A 157 1.31 -5.64 6.10
C LEU A 157 0.32 -4.48 6.13
N ALA A 158 -0.96 -4.76 6.35
CA ALA A 158 -1.98 -3.72 6.44
C ALA A 158 -1.69 -2.72 7.58
N ASP A 159 -1.32 -3.20 8.77
CA ASP A 159 -0.93 -2.32 9.89
C ASP A 159 0.33 -1.51 9.59
N GLY A 160 1.34 -2.12 8.95
CA GLY A 160 2.56 -1.42 8.56
C GLY A 160 2.29 -0.30 7.54
N TYR A 161 1.49 -0.55 6.50
CA TYR A 161 1.10 0.47 5.53
C TYR A 161 0.22 1.56 6.13
N MET A 162 -0.66 1.22 7.08
CA MET A 162 -1.43 2.20 7.86
C MET A 162 -0.50 3.18 8.57
N LYS A 163 0.51 2.66 9.29
CA LYS A 163 1.51 3.47 10.00
C LYS A 163 2.33 4.34 9.04
N ILE A 164 2.77 3.79 7.91
CA ILE A 164 3.49 4.54 6.87
C ILE A 164 2.62 5.71 6.35
N LYS A 165 1.37 5.44 5.97
CA LYS A 165 0.44 6.44 5.43
C LYS A 165 0.07 7.50 6.46
N ALA A 166 0.03 7.13 7.75
CA ALA A 166 -0.23 8.03 8.87
C ALA A 166 1.02 8.77 9.37
N GLU A 167 2.20 8.56 8.76
CA GLU A 167 3.49 9.08 9.21
C GLU A 167 3.83 8.69 10.66
N ILE A 168 3.34 7.54 11.12
CA ILE A 168 3.61 6.98 12.45
C ILE A 168 4.91 6.15 12.34
N PRO A 169 5.94 6.46 13.16
CA PRO A 169 7.16 5.68 13.14
C PRO A 169 6.92 4.26 13.64
N MET A 170 7.45 3.27 12.92
CA MET A 170 7.52 1.89 13.39
C MET A 170 8.77 1.66 14.23
N THR A 171 8.67 0.80 15.23
CA THR A 171 9.82 0.27 15.95
C THR A 171 10.65 -0.65 15.05
N LEU A 172 11.89 -0.96 15.43
CA LEU A 172 12.73 -1.89 14.67
C LEU A 172 12.10 -3.28 14.58
N ASP A 173 11.47 -3.73 15.68
CA ASP A 173 10.84 -5.05 15.74
C ASP A 173 9.64 -5.14 14.81
N GLU A 174 8.76 -4.13 14.85
CA GLU A 174 7.64 -4.03 13.90
C GLU A 174 8.13 -3.93 12.45
N LYS A 175 9.24 -3.22 12.21
CA LYS A 175 9.80 -3.12 10.84
C LYS A 175 10.34 -4.47 10.37
N ILE A 176 10.99 -5.24 11.23
CA ILE A 176 11.44 -6.61 10.91
C ILE A 176 10.23 -7.48 10.60
N GLU A 177 9.23 -7.51 11.47
CA GLU A 177 8.00 -8.29 11.27
C GLU A 177 7.28 -7.91 9.97
N HIS A 178 7.21 -6.62 9.65
CA HIS A 178 6.62 -6.14 8.40
C HIS A 178 7.38 -6.62 7.16
N VAL A 179 8.72 -6.58 7.18
CA VAL A 179 9.54 -7.04 6.04
C VAL A 179 9.52 -8.57 5.93
N GLU A 180 9.45 -9.29 7.06
CA GLU A 180 9.26 -10.76 7.07
C GLU A 180 7.91 -11.15 6.50
N ALA A 181 6.82 -10.49 6.90
CA ALA A 181 5.50 -10.70 6.34
C ALA A 181 5.46 -10.41 4.82
N MET A 182 6.20 -9.38 4.37
CA MET A 182 6.37 -9.08 2.95
C MET A 182 7.08 -10.22 2.21
N TYR A 183 8.16 -10.76 2.78
CA TYR A 183 8.90 -11.89 2.19
C TYR A 183 8.09 -13.18 2.13
N ASP A 184 7.28 -13.45 3.15
CA ASP A 184 6.44 -14.65 3.21
C ASP A 184 5.39 -14.67 2.09
N LEU A 185 4.75 -13.52 1.83
CA LEU A 185 3.75 -13.39 0.75
C LEU A 185 4.40 -13.20 -0.62
N PHE A 186 5.54 -12.52 -0.67
CA PHE A 186 6.27 -12.16 -1.89
C PHE A 186 7.76 -12.45 -1.73
N PRO A 187 8.18 -13.70 -1.96
CA PRO A 187 9.58 -14.08 -1.80
C PRO A 187 10.46 -13.31 -2.81
N ASP A 188 11.28 -12.40 -2.29
CA ASP A 188 12.21 -11.59 -3.06
C ASP A 188 13.61 -11.58 -2.40
N GLU A 189 14.65 -11.69 -3.21
CA GLU A 189 16.04 -11.79 -2.74
C GLU A 189 16.47 -10.52 -2.01
N LYS A 190 16.12 -9.34 -2.54
CA LYS A 190 16.44 -8.05 -1.92
C LYS A 190 15.73 -7.88 -0.57
N THR A 191 14.50 -8.37 -0.47
CA THR A 191 13.75 -8.43 0.80
C THR A 191 14.44 -9.35 1.81
N ARG A 192 14.94 -10.51 1.38
CA ARG A 192 15.73 -11.44 2.22
C ARG A 192 17.00 -10.79 2.76
N GLU A 193 17.76 -10.10 1.91
CA GLU A 193 18.95 -9.36 2.31
C GLU A 193 18.61 -8.26 3.34
N THR A 194 17.50 -7.56 3.13
CA THR A 194 17.00 -6.53 4.06
C THR A 194 16.67 -7.12 5.43
N ILE A 195 16.04 -8.30 5.50
CA ILE A 195 15.76 -9.00 6.77
C ILE A 195 17.07 -9.35 7.49
N ALA A 196 18.05 -9.90 6.76
CA ALA A 196 19.35 -10.26 7.33
C ALA A 196 20.06 -9.02 7.92
N PHE A 197 20.08 -7.91 7.17
CA PHE A 197 20.63 -6.64 7.62
C PHE A 197 19.94 -6.11 8.88
N LEU A 198 18.60 -6.08 8.91
CA LEU A 198 17.85 -5.58 10.06
C LEU A 198 18.06 -6.44 11.31
N LYS A 199 18.18 -7.77 11.15
CA LYS A 199 18.48 -8.70 12.26
C LYS A 199 19.90 -8.51 12.79
N GLU A 200 20.89 -8.35 11.91
CA GLU A 200 22.26 -8.03 12.31
C GLU A 200 22.32 -6.67 13.03
N TRP A 201 21.61 -5.66 12.52
CA TRP A 201 21.50 -4.36 13.16
C TRP A 201 20.88 -4.47 14.56
N LYS A 202 19.79 -5.23 14.71
CA LYS A 202 19.17 -5.53 16.01
C LYS A 202 20.16 -6.18 16.97
N ALA A 203 20.94 -7.16 16.50
CA ALA A 203 21.94 -7.86 17.30
C ALA A 203 23.11 -6.96 17.72
N SER A 204 23.45 -5.94 16.93
CA SER A 204 24.51 -4.98 17.25
C SER A 204 24.18 -4.02 18.40
N GLY A 205 22.90 -3.92 18.81
CA GLY A 205 22.44 -3.02 19.85
C GLY A 205 22.49 -1.54 19.47
N ASN A 206 22.72 -1.23 18.19
CA ASN A 206 22.71 0.14 17.69
C ASN A 206 21.28 0.71 17.76
N PRO A 207 21.08 1.96 18.23
CA PRO A 207 19.76 2.57 18.26
C PRO A 207 19.25 2.71 16.84
N PHE A 208 18.13 2.03 16.54
CA PHE A 208 17.45 2.18 15.27
C PHE A 208 16.86 3.59 15.20
N LYS A 209 17.45 4.44 14.37
CA LYS A 209 16.78 5.65 13.90
C LYS A 209 16.19 5.31 12.56
N MET A 210 14.87 5.13 12.53
CA MET A 210 14.13 5.26 11.29
C MET A 210 14.25 6.74 10.91
N GLU A 211 15.37 7.10 10.30
CA GLU A 211 15.39 8.28 9.47
C GLU A 211 14.38 7.93 8.38
N PHE A 212 13.16 8.47 8.49
CA PHE A 212 12.47 8.91 7.30
C PHE A 212 13.49 9.83 6.65
N GLY A 213 14.37 9.25 5.83
CA GLY A 213 15.31 10.02 5.05
C GLY A 213 14.45 11.08 4.36
N PRO A 214 15.00 12.26 4.07
CA PRO A 214 14.33 13.13 3.12
C PRO A 214 13.86 12.23 1.96
N PRO A 215 12.58 12.34 1.53
CA PRO A 215 12.06 11.48 0.48
C PRO A 215 13.14 11.35 -0.57
N PRO A 216 13.48 10.11 -1.01
CA PRO A 216 14.64 9.87 -1.87
C PRO A 216 14.66 11.00 -2.88
N PRO A 217 15.76 11.78 -2.95
CA PRO A 217 15.77 13.07 -3.61
C PRO A 217 15.03 12.87 -4.91
N SER A 218 13.90 13.59 -5.09
CA SER A 218 13.00 13.37 -6.22
C SER A 218 13.90 13.16 -7.41
N PRO A 219 13.83 11.98 -8.06
CA PRO A 219 14.91 11.60 -8.96
C PRO A 219 15.07 12.74 -9.94
N PRO A 220 16.33 13.10 -10.25
CA PRO A 220 16.62 14.38 -10.88
C PRO A 220 15.68 14.53 -12.07
N ALA A 221 15.15 15.74 -12.28
CA ALA A 221 14.00 15.95 -13.18
C ALA A 221 14.23 15.48 -14.63
N ASP A 222 15.47 15.13 -14.96
CA ASP A 222 15.90 14.45 -16.18
C ASP A 222 15.57 12.94 -16.25
N GLN A 223 15.31 12.26 -15.13
CA GLN A 223 14.94 10.82 -15.09
C GLN A 223 13.45 10.54 -15.25
N PHE A 224 12.56 11.43 -14.79
CA PHE A 224 11.10 11.18 -14.80
C PHE A 224 10.38 11.62 -16.06
N LEU A 225 11.13 12.20 -16.98
CA LEU A 225 10.59 12.91 -18.11
C LEU A 225 11.54 12.62 -19.25
N ASP A 226 11.30 11.48 -19.93
CA ASP A 226 11.80 11.30 -21.28
C ASP A 226 11.04 12.31 -22.17
N ILE A 227 11.48 13.57 -22.09
CA ILE A 227 10.92 14.73 -22.81
C ILE A 227 11.16 14.57 -24.30
N LYS A 228 12.21 13.82 -24.64
CA LYS A 228 12.68 13.59 -26.00
C LYS A 228 11.59 12.97 -26.88
N PRO A 229 10.91 11.87 -26.51
CA PRO A 229 9.82 11.33 -27.31
C PRO A 229 8.62 12.28 -27.45
N PHE A 230 8.33 13.14 -26.47
CA PHE A 230 7.24 14.14 -26.60
C PHE A 230 7.58 15.25 -27.59
N VAL A 231 8.80 15.77 -27.52
CA VAL A 231 9.32 16.79 -28.43
C VAL A 231 9.47 16.23 -29.84
N GLU A 232 9.99 15.01 -29.99
CA GLU A 232 10.16 14.35 -31.30
C GLU A 232 8.80 14.03 -31.95
N ARG A 233 7.79 13.64 -31.16
CA ARG A 233 6.48 13.24 -31.69
C ARG A 233 5.58 14.43 -32.04
N TYR A 234 5.57 15.48 -31.23
CA TYR A 234 4.62 16.59 -31.40
C TYR A 234 5.28 17.89 -31.86
N GLY A 235 6.60 17.97 -31.89
CA GLY A 235 7.29 19.24 -32.09
C GLY A 235 7.27 20.11 -30.82
N TRP A 236 8.05 21.18 -30.85
CA TRP A 236 8.42 21.93 -29.63
C TRP A 236 7.23 22.66 -28.97
N GLU A 237 6.48 23.45 -29.75
CA GLU A 237 5.38 24.26 -29.21
C GLU A 237 4.18 23.40 -28.82
N ASP A 238 3.81 22.43 -29.66
CA ASP A 238 2.70 21.52 -29.40
C ASP A 238 3.03 20.51 -28.29
N GLY A 239 4.30 20.13 -28.14
CA GLY A 239 4.79 19.29 -27.05
C GLY A 239 4.63 19.97 -25.69
N ILE A 240 5.01 21.25 -25.57
CA ILE A 240 4.80 22.04 -24.35
C ILE A 240 3.30 22.17 -24.03
N ALA A 241 2.48 22.50 -25.04
CA ALA A 241 1.05 22.67 -24.85
C ALA A 241 0.36 21.38 -24.36
N LYS A 242 0.73 20.22 -24.92
CA LYS A 242 0.25 18.92 -24.46
C LYS A 242 0.78 18.53 -23.09
N PHE A 243 2.06 18.79 -22.82
CA PHE A 243 2.64 18.52 -21.51
C PHE A 243 1.96 19.34 -20.41
N ARG A 244 1.63 20.61 -20.69
CA ARG A 244 0.88 21.48 -19.78
C ARG A 244 -0.51 20.93 -19.42
N GLN A 245 -1.16 20.20 -20.34
CA GLN A 245 -2.46 19.57 -20.10
C GLN A 245 -2.33 18.32 -19.22
N ILE A 246 -1.24 17.56 -19.38
CA ILE A 246 -1.03 16.29 -18.67
C ILE A 246 -0.47 16.53 -17.27
N ASN A 247 0.47 17.47 -17.11
CA ASN A 247 1.16 17.68 -15.85
C ASN A 247 1.41 19.19 -15.58
N PRO A 248 0.35 19.96 -15.24
CA PRO A 248 0.42 21.42 -15.15
C PRO A 248 1.40 21.90 -14.08
N GLU A 249 1.60 21.13 -13.02
CA GLU A 249 2.47 21.50 -11.89
C GLU A 249 3.97 21.42 -12.24
N ARG A 250 4.33 20.63 -13.26
CA ARG A 250 5.72 20.46 -13.71
C ARG A 250 6.06 21.25 -14.96
N VAL A 251 5.13 22.07 -15.49
CA VAL A 251 5.35 22.80 -16.75
C VAL A 251 6.49 23.82 -16.64
N VAL A 252 6.67 24.44 -15.47
CA VAL A 252 7.74 25.41 -15.23
C VAL A 252 9.11 24.74 -15.28
N GLU A 253 9.20 23.50 -14.78
CA GLU A 253 10.44 22.72 -14.83
C GLU A 253 10.72 22.22 -16.26
N PHE A 254 9.69 21.82 -17.00
CA PHE A 254 9.78 21.48 -18.41
C PHE A 254 10.29 22.65 -19.24
N GLU A 255 9.69 23.84 -19.09
CA GLU A 255 10.12 25.07 -19.78
C GLU A 255 11.56 25.45 -19.43
N ARG A 256 12.02 25.19 -18.20
CA ARG A 256 13.41 25.42 -17.78
C ARG A 256 14.40 24.52 -18.51
N ILE A 257 14.13 23.22 -18.59
CA ILE A 257 14.98 22.23 -19.28
C ILE A 257 15.04 22.53 -20.79
N VAL A 258 13.88 22.86 -21.35
CA VAL A 258 13.67 23.32 -22.74
C VAL A 258 14.57 24.51 -23.06
N ASN A 259 14.54 25.57 -22.24
CA ASN A 259 15.35 26.77 -22.46
C ASN A 259 16.86 26.53 -22.35
N GLN A 260 17.28 25.53 -21.57
CA GLN A 260 18.70 25.15 -21.46
C GLN A 260 19.24 24.44 -22.71
N HIS A 261 18.40 23.80 -23.52
CA HIS A 261 18.81 23.06 -24.72
C HIS A 261 18.69 23.84 -26.03
N GLN A 262 18.15 25.06 -26.00
CA GLN A 262 18.04 25.94 -27.19
C GLN A 262 19.28 26.83 -27.41
N HIS A 263 20.29 26.73 -26.55
CA HIS A 263 21.57 27.45 -26.65
C HIS A 263 22.71 26.48 -26.95
#